data_AF-A0A497R536-F1
#
_entry.id   AF-A0A497R536-F1
#
_cell.length_a   1.000
_cell.length_b   1.000
_cell.length_c   1.000
_cell.angle_alpha   90.00
_cell.angle_beta   90.00
_cell.angle_gamma   90.00
#
_symmetry.space_group_name_H-M   'P 1'
#
loop_
_entity.id
_entity.type
_entity.pdbx_description
1 polymer ?
#
loop_
_entity_poly.entity_id
_entity_poly.type
_entity_poly.pdbx_seq_one_letter_code
_entity_poly.pdbx_strand_id
1 'polypeptide(L)'
;MTLGKMILKKNKAVSPVIATILLIALTVTAAAIVYFVVVPLLKGKPELVPLDYDKVSGTTDRYQVEIQNTGGAEANIVGLDSFDLTNTTGTIHPVAVYIGTDPVNFTSPYVLNPNDSVTFILDFDTAFTSGGTYTLTIHYDGGKTLELDFTY
;
A
#
# COMPACT_ATOMS: atom_id res chain seq x y z
N MET A 1 -21.27 -80.85 4.46
CA MET A 1 -20.29 -79.75 4.64
C MET A 1 -20.29 -78.91 3.38
N THR A 2 -21.01 -77.80 3.40
CA THR A 2 -21.19 -76.89 2.26
C THR A 2 -20.01 -75.90 2.24
N LEU A 3 -19.16 -76.03 1.22
CA LEU A 3 -18.00 -75.16 1.01
C LEU A 3 -18.49 -73.74 0.64
N GLY A 4 -18.39 -72.82 1.60
CA GLY A 4 -18.76 -71.41 1.41
C GLY A 4 -17.89 -70.76 0.35
N LYS A 5 -18.51 -70.40 -0.77
CA LYS A 5 -17.88 -69.72 -1.91
C LYS A 5 -17.59 -68.26 -1.53
N MET A 6 -16.38 -67.98 -1.07
CA MET A 6 -15.90 -66.60 -0.85
C MET A 6 -15.77 -65.89 -2.20
N ILE A 7 -16.70 -64.99 -2.50
CA ILE A 7 -16.62 -64.06 -3.62
C ILE A 7 -15.62 -62.96 -3.23
N LEU A 8 -14.39 -63.06 -3.73
CA LEU A 8 -13.39 -62.01 -3.63
C LEU A 8 -13.83 -60.81 -4.48
N LYS A 9 -14.17 -59.71 -3.80
CA LYS A 9 -14.56 -58.43 -4.41
C LYS A 9 -13.38 -57.88 -5.21
N LYS A 10 -13.48 -57.91 -6.55
CA LYS A 10 -12.46 -57.32 -7.44
C LYS A 10 -12.50 -55.80 -7.29
N ASN A 11 -11.53 -55.24 -6.56
CA ASN A 11 -11.30 -53.80 -6.57
C ASN A 11 -10.83 -53.40 -7.98
N LYS A 12 -11.59 -52.53 -8.65
CA LYS A 12 -11.19 -52.01 -9.96
C LYS A 12 -9.92 -51.17 -9.76
N ALA A 13 -8.80 -51.66 -10.26
CA ALA A 13 -7.55 -50.93 -10.23
C ALA A 13 -7.68 -49.70 -11.14
N VAL A 14 -7.28 -48.54 -10.61
CA VAL A 14 -7.17 -47.31 -11.40
C VAL A 14 -6.06 -47.53 -12.43
N SER A 15 -6.34 -47.24 -13.70
CA SER A 15 -5.35 -47.37 -14.76
C SER A 15 -4.14 -46.47 -14.45
N PRO A 16 -2.89 -46.97 -14.53
CA PRO A 16 -1.70 -46.17 -14.27
C PRO A 16 -1.66 -44.86 -15.06
N VAL A 17 -2.16 -44.87 -16.29
CA VAL A 17 -2.24 -43.67 -17.15
C VAL A 17 -3.16 -42.61 -16.54
N ILE A 18 -4.34 -43.02 -16.05
CA ILE A 18 -5.29 -42.08 -15.43
C ILE A 18 -4.68 -41.48 -14.16
N ALA A 19 -3.97 -42.29 -13.38
CA ALA A 19 -3.29 -41.81 -12.18
C ALA A 19 -2.26 -40.72 -12.51
N THR A 20 -1.47 -40.90 -13.58
CA THR A 20 -0.47 -39.90 -13.98
C THR A 20 -1.10 -38.57 -14.44
N ILE A 21 -2.20 -38.61 -15.19
CA ILE A 21 -2.89 -37.39 -15.64
C ILE A 21 -3.47 -36.63 -14.44
N LEU A 22 -4.08 -37.34 -13.48
CA LEU A 22 -4.60 -36.71 -12.26
C LEU A 22 -3.49 -36.08 -11.43
N LEU A 23 -2.32 -36.71 -11.36
CA LEU A 23 -1.17 -36.18 -10.63
C LEU A 23 -0.61 -34.90 -11.28
N ILE A 24 -0.51 -34.87 -12.61
CA ILE A 24 -0.10 -33.66 -13.33
C ILE A 24 -1.14 -32.54 -13.12
N ALA A 25 -2.43 -32.84 -13.25
CA ALA A 25 -3.48 -31.84 -13.03
C ALA A 25 -3.45 -31.25 -11.61
N LEU A 26 -3.25 -32.10 -10.60
CA LEU A 26 -3.15 -31.66 -9.21
C LEU A 26 -1.93 -30.76 -8.99
N THR A 27 -0.76 -31.14 -9.50
CA THR A 27 0.48 -30.36 -9.33
C THR A 27 0.41 -29.00 -10.02
N VAL A 28 -0.14 -28.93 -11.24
CA VAL A 28 -0.36 -27.65 -11.95
C VAL A 28 -1.37 -26.77 -11.20
N THR A 29 -2.45 -27.36 -10.68
CA THR A 29 -3.45 -26.60 -9.90
C THR A 29 -2.84 -26.03 -8.62
N ALA A 30 -2.03 -26.83 -7.90
CA ALA A 30 -1.33 -26.37 -6.72
C ALA A 30 -0.35 -25.23 -7.03
N ALA A 31 0.43 -25.34 -8.12
CA ALA A 31 1.34 -24.28 -8.56
C ALA A 31 0.59 -23.00 -8.93
N ALA A 32 -0.57 -23.11 -9.61
CA ALA A 32 -1.41 -21.97 -9.94
C ALA A 32 -1.93 -21.26 -8.68
N ILE A 33 -2.41 -22.01 -7.68
CA ILE A 33 -2.87 -21.42 -6.41
C ILE A 33 -1.72 -20.69 -5.70
N VAL A 34 -0.53 -21.29 -5.63
CA VAL A 34 0.63 -20.63 -5.03
C VAL A 34 0.96 -19.33 -5.76
N TYR A 35 0.98 -19.36 -7.09
CA TYR A 35 1.31 -18.18 -7.88
C TYR A 35 0.27 -17.05 -7.72
N PHE A 36 -1.02 -17.37 -7.78
CA PHE A 36 -2.06 -16.34 -7.74
C PHE A 36 -2.48 -15.89 -6.33
N VAL A 37 -2.30 -16.74 -5.31
CA VAL A 37 -2.75 -16.43 -3.94
C VAL A 37 -1.58 -16.13 -3.02
N VAL A 38 -0.54 -16.96 -3.04
CA VAL A 38 0.57 -16.83 -2.09
C VAL A 38 1.52 -15.70 -2.50
N VAL A 39 1.84 -15.55 -3.78
CA VAL A 39 2.76 -14.48 -4.23
C VAL A 39 2.22 -13.09 -3.92
N PRO A 40 0.95 -12.73 -4.17
CA PRO A 40 0.42 -11.42 -3.77
C PRO A 40 0.36 -11.21 -2.26
N LEU A 41 0.22 -12.29 -1.46
CA LEU A 41 0.29 -12.20 0.00
C LEU A 41 1.72 -12.01 0.52
N LEU A 42 2.72 -12.46 -0.22
CA LEU A 42 4.14 -12.28 0.09
C LEU A 42 4.69 -10.92 -0.35
N LYS A 43 4.12 -10.33 -1.42
CA LYS A 43 4.35 -8.92 -1.74
C LYS A 43 3.71 -8.12 -0.60
N GLY A 44 4.55 -7.54 0.26
CA GLY A 44 4.09 -6.87 1.47
C GLY A 44 3.11 -5.74 1.15
N LYS A 45 2.48 -5.18 2.17
CA LYS A 45 1.61 -4.02 1.97
C LYS A 45 2.48 -2.75 1.97
N PRO A 46 2.11 -1.70 1.21
CA PRO A 46 2.73 -0.40 1.35
C PRO A 46 2.36 0.20 2.71
N GLU A 47 3.30 0.83 3.37
CA GLU A 47 3.12 1.44 4.68
C GLU A 47 4.03 2.65 4.78
N LEU A 48 3.43 3.82 4.96
CA LEU A 48 4.15 5.07 5.07
C LEU A 48 4.28 5.46 6.54
N VAL A 49 5.48 5.86 6.93
CA VAL A 49 5.76 6.42 8.26
C VAL A 49 6.42 7.79 8.11
N PRO A 50 6.14 8.73 9.02
CA PRO A 50 6.86 9.98 9.06
C PRO A 50 8.26 9.76 9.63
N LEU A 51 9.25 10.38 9.01
CA LEU A 51 10.61 10.46 9.54
C LEU A 51 10.85 11.80 10.23
N ASP A 52 10.42 12.88 9.60
CA ASP A 52 10.54 14.24 10.11
C ASP A 52 9.41 15.11 9.56
N TYR A 53 9.03 16.15 10.29
CA TYR A 53 8.07 17.14 9.83
C TYR A 53 8.19 18.44 10.62
N ASP A 54 8.20 19.56 9.90
CA ASP A 54 8.27 20.88 10.51
C ASP A 54 7.76 21.95 9.55
N LYS A 55 7.48 23.14 10.05
CA LYS A 55 7.23 24.30 9.21
C LYS A 55 8.49 24.71 8.46
N VAL A 56 8.31 25.24 7.25
CA VAL A 56 9.44 25.79 6.50
C VAL A 56 9.79 27.17 7.07
N SER A 57 11.03 27.31 7.55
CA SER A 57 11.50 28.56 8.17
C SER A 57 11.37 29.76 7.23
N GLY A 58 10.93 30.90 7.78
CA GLY A 58 10.71 32.14 7.04
C GLY A 58 9.40 32.20 6.25
N THR A 59 8.54 31.18 6.38
CA THR A 59 7.21 31.12 5.75
C THR A 59 6.13 30.91 6.80
N THR A 60 4.89 31.23 6.47
CA THR A 60 3.74 31.02 7.37
C THR A 60 2.70 30.07 6.82
N ASP A 61 2.93 29.58 5.61
CA ASP A 61 1.99 28.90 4.73
C ASP A 61 2.59 27.62 4.14
N ARG A 62 3.83 27.28 4.53
CA ARG A 62 4.50 26.06 4.07
C ARG A 62 4.85 25.10 5.19
N TYR A 63 4.66 23.83 4.88
CA TYR A 63 4.94 22.73 5.78
C TYR A 63 5.76 21.66 5.08
N GLN A 64 6.80 21.17 5.75
CA GLN A 64 7.66 20.12 5.24
C GLN A 64 7.35 18.81 5.96
N VAL A 65 7.28 17.72 5.20
CA VAL A 65 7.13 16.37 5.73
C VAL A 65 8.07 15.43 5.00
N GLU A 66 8.92 14.73 5.75
CA GLU A 66 9.68 13.58 5.27
C GLU A 66 8.95 12.30 5.63
N ILE A 67 8.70 11.47 4.63
CA ILE A 67 8.05 10.17 4.80
C ILE A 67 8.92 9.06 4.23
N GLN A 68 8.80 7.87 4.79
CA GLN A 68 9.44 6.66 4.29
C GLN A 68 8.41 5.57 4.07
N ASN A 69 8.55 4.82 2.99
CA ASN A 69 7.81 3.57 2.81
C ASN A 69 8.54 2.44 3.54
N THR A 70 8.04 2.03 4.71
CA THR A 70 8.55 0.87 5.46
C THR A 70 7.83 -0.43 5.07
N GLY A 71 6.85 -0.33 4.19
CA GLY A 71 6.09 -1.45 3.65
C GLY A 71 6.88 -2.32 2.67
N GLY A 72 6.32 -3.49 2.35
CA GLY A 72 6.93 -4.46 1.42
C GLY A 72 6.45 -4.35 -0.04
N ALA A 73 5.73 -3.29 -0.39
CA ALA A 73 5.33 -2.95 -1.75
C ALA A 73 5.41 -1.44 -1.97
N GLU A 74 5.40 -1.04 -3.23
CA GLU A 74 5.37 0.36 -3.68
C GLU A 74 4.14 1.09 -3.14
N ALA A 75 4.35 2.31 -2.65
CA ALA A 75 3.29 3.21 -2.21
C ALA A 75 3.05 4.28 -3.28
N ASN A 76 1.79 4.47 -3.68
CA ASN A 76 1.41 5.43 -4.71
C ASN A 76 0.66 6.63 -4.12
N ILE A 77 1.20 7.83 -4.33
CA ILE A 77 0.59 9.11 -3.95
C ILE A 77 0.12 9.81 -5.24
N VAL A 78 -1.15 10.22 -5.30
CA VAL A 78 -1.79 10.64 -6.56
C VAL A 78 -2.49 11.98 -6.42
N GLY A 79 -1.97 13.00 -7.09
CA GLY A 79 -2.60 14.31 -7.14
C GLY A 79 -2.34 15.16 -5.89
N LEU A 80 -2.68 16.44 -5.99
CA LEU A 80 -2.63 17.37 -4.85
C LEU A 80 -3.67 16.99 -3.79
N ASP A 81 -4.81 16.43 -4.20
CA ASP A 81 -5.87 15.93 -3.31
C ASP A 81 -5.42 14.74 -2.44
N SER A 82 -4.19 14.23 -2.63
CA SER A 82 -3.59 13.28 -1.70
C SER A 82 -3.13 13.95 -0.39
N PHE A 83 -3.17 15.27 -0.27
CA PHE A 83 -2.74 15.99 0.92
C PHE A 83 -3.88 16.86 1.44
N ASP A 84 -4.31 16.55 2.66
CA ASP A 84 -5.34 17.31 3.36
C ASP A 84 -4.76 17.88 4.64
N LEU A 85 -4.96 19.17 4.85
CA LEU A 85 -4.69 19.82 6.13
C LEU A 85 -6.02 20.13 6.79
N THR A 86 -6.32 19.48 7.90
CA THR A 86 -7.56 19.71 8.65
C THR A 86 -7.27 20.50 9.93
N ASN A 87 -8.12 21.48 10.22
CA ASN A 87 -8.12 22.23 11.48
C ASN A 87 -9.57 22.39 11.99
N THR A 88 -9.77 23.22 13.02
CA THR A 88 -11.10 23.49 13.59
C THR A 88 -12.07 24.18 12.63
N THR A 89 -11.57 24.82 11.57
CA THR A 89 -12.37 25.56 10.58
C THR A 89 -12.73 24.75 9.34
N GLY A 90 -12.02 23.65 9.07
CA GLY A 90 -12.28 22.76 7.95
C GLY A 90 -11.03 22.09 7.40
N THR A 91 -11.16 21.54 6.19
CA THR A 91 -10.06 20.92 5.43
C THR A 91 -9.57 21.87 4.36
N ILE A 92 -8.25 21.95 4.21
CA ILE A 92 -7.51 22.83 3.31
C ILE A 92 -6.59 21.95 2.47
N HIS A 93 -6.59 22.13 1.16
CA HIS A 93 -5.67 21.42 0.25
C HIS A 93 -4.49 22.33 -0.09
N PRO A 94 -3.29 21.77 -0.31
CA PRO A 94 -2.16 22.56 -0.78
C PRO A 94 -2.42 23.06 -2.20
N VAL A 95 -1.98 24.30 -2.48
CA VAL A 95 -1.98 24.87 -3.83
C VAL A 95 -0.81 24.35 -4.66
N ALA A 96 0.27 23.92 -4.01
CA ALA A 96 1.42 23.30 -4.66
C ALA A 96 2.14 22.35 -3.71
N VAL A 97 2.80 21.35 -4.29
CA VAL A 97 3.68 20.41 -3.58
C VAL A 97 5.02 20.41 -4.29
N TYR A 98 6.11 20.40 -3.52
CA TYR A 98 7.48 20.41 -4.04
C TYR A 98 8.28 19.23 -3.48
N ILE A 99 9.26 18.76 -4.26
CA ILE A 99 10.33 17.88 -3.78
C ILE A 99 11.63 18.68 -3.96
N GLY A 100 12.27 19.03 -2.85
CA GLY A 100 13.35 20.02 -2.88
C GLY A 100 12.82 21.38 -3.35
N THR A 101 13.38 21.93 -4.42
CA THR A 101 12.94 23.20 -5.01
C THR A 101 11.96 23.02 -6.18
N ASP A 102 11.75 21.80 -6.63
CA ASP A 102 11.05 21.52 -7.87
C ASP A 102 9.56 21.24 -7.61
N PRO A 103 8.64 21.95 -8.28
CA PRO A 103 7.22 21.69 -8.14
C PRO A 103 6.88 20.32 -8.72
N VAL A 104 6.13 19.53 -7.96
CA VAL A 104 5.64 18.21 -8.37
C VAL A 104 4.36 18.38 -9.15
N ASN A 105 4.42 18.04 -10.44
CA ASN A 105 3.23 17.91 -11.27
C ASN A 105 2.76 16.46 -11.22
N PHE A 106 1.72 16.17 -10.45
CA PHE A 106 1.10 14.84 -10.32
C PHE A 106 0.35 14.38 -11.59
N THR A 107 0.99 14.49 -12.76
CA THR A 107 0.48 13.93 -14.03
C THR A 107 0.52 12.40 -14.04
N SER A 108 1.37 11.82 -13.18
CA SER A 108 1.40 10.41 -12.82
C SER A 108 1.50 10.27 -11.30
N PRO A 109 1.13 9.11 -10.73
CA PRO A 109 1.40 8.79 -9.34
C PRO A 109 2.88 8.99 -9.00
N TYR A 110 3.16 9.57 -7.83
CA TYR A 110 4.48 9.52 -7.23
C TYR A 110 4.63 8.17 -6.53
N VAL A 111 5.63 7.38 -6.96
CA VAL A 111 5.86 6.02 -6.48
C VAL A 111 7.02 6.01 -5.50
N LEU A 112 6.78 5.54 -4.29
CA LEU A 112 7.81 5.36 -3.26
C LEU A 112 8.07 3.85 -3.08
N ASN A 113 9.26 3.38 -3.45
CA ASN A 113 9.60 1.96 -3.31
C ASN A 113 9.84 1.59 -1.84
N PRO A 114 9.80 0.29 -1.49
CA PRO A 114 10.18 -0.17 -0.16
C PRO A 114 11.55 0.37 0.29
N ASN A 115 11.56 0.99 1.47
CA ASN A 115 12.68 1.67 2.14
C ASN A 115 13.10 3.03 1.58
N ASP A 116 12.51 3.49 0.48
CA ASP A 116 12.77 4.84 -0.03
C ASP A 116 12.10 5.88 0.88
N SER A 117 12.77 7.04 1.03
CA SER A 117 12.20 8.23 1.67
C SER A 117 12.08 9.38 0.68
N VAL A 118 11.16 10.29 0.97
CA VAL A 118 10.96 11.52 0.21
C VAL A 118 10.54 12.64 1.15
N THR A 119 11.05 13.84 0.89
CA THR A 119 10.61 15.07 1.55
C THR A 119 9.70 15.85 0.63
N PHE A 120 8.46 16.06 1.08
CA PHE A 120 7.50 16.96 0.45
C PHE A 120 7.49 18.30 1.18
N ILE A 121 7.41 19.38 0.40
CA ILE A 121 7.08 20.71 0.90
C ILE A 121 5.70 21.06 0.35
N LEU A 122 4.74 21.28 1.25
CA LEU A 122 3.36 21.62 0.97
C LEU A 122 3.20 23.13 1.09
N ASP A 123 2.59 23.76 0.10
CA ASP A 123 2.34 25.20 0.03
C ASP A 123 0.83 25.43 0.06
N PHE A 124 0.34 26.22 1.00
CA PHE A 124 -1.08 26.47 1.23
C PHE A 124 -1.40 27.94 0.93
N ASP A 125 -2.62 28.24 0.47
CA ASP A 125 -3.05 29.63 0.22
C ASP A 125 -3.40 30.40 1.53
N THR A 126 -3.31 29.71 2.66
CA THR A 126 -3.70 30.25 3.97
C THR A 126 -2.57 30.08 4.97
N ALA A 127 -2.17 31.18 5.60
CA ALA A 127 -1.20 31.15 6.68
C ALA A 127 -1.74 30.36 7.89
N PHE A 128 -0.87 29.56 8.49
CA PHE A 128 -1.13 28.89 9.75
C PHE A 128 -1.27 29.91 10.89
N THR A 129 -2.20 29.64 11.81
CA THR A 129 -2.44 30.45 12.99
C THR A 129 -1.57 29.95 14.14
N SER A 130 -0.83 30.85 14.79
CA SER A 130 -0.02 30.48 15.96
C SER A 130 -0.90 29.97 17.10
N GLY A 131 -0.48 28.85 17.70
CA GLY A 131 -1.23 28.06 18.68
C GLY A 131 -2.32 27.19 18.06
N GLY A 132 -2.48 27.17 16.73
CA GLY A 132 -3.46 26.34 16.04
C GLY A 132 -3.00 24.90 15.94
N THR A 133 -3.92 23.96 16.16
CA THR A 133 -3.69 22.52 15.95
C THR A 133 -4.16 22.12 14.55
N TYR A 134 -3.33 21.34 13.88
CA TYR A 134 -3.52 20.91 12.50
C TYR A 134 -3.25 19.41 12.39
N THR A 135 -4.00 18.74 11.52
CA THR A 135 -3.76 17.35 11.12
C THR A 135 -3.49 17.33 9.63
N LEU A 136 -2.28 16.92 9.25
CA LEU A 136 -1.93 16.63 7.87
C LEU A 136 -2.23 15.16 7.58
N THR A 137 -3.13 14.91 6.64
CA THR A 137 -3.47 13.57 6.14
C THR A 137 -2.89 13.40 4.74
N ILE A 138 -2.07 12.37 4.57
CA ILE A 138 -1.52 11.96 3.27
C ILE A 138 -2.24 10.69 2.83
N HIS A 139 -2.97 10.76 1.72
CA HIS A 139 -3.66 9.63 1.11
C HIS A 139 -2.75 8.89 0.14
N TYR A 140 -2.75 7.55 0.23
CA TYR A 140 -1.99 6.68 -0.66
C TYR A 140 -2.74 5.39 -0.97
N ASP A 141 -2.41 4.76 -2.10
CA ASP A 141 -2.92 3.46 -2.57
C ASP A 141 -4.44 3.26 -2.44
N GLY A 142 -5.23 4.24 -2.90
CA GLY A 142 -6.67 4.10 -3.09
C GLY A 142 -7.48 3.97 -1.79
N GLY A 143 -6.96 4.48 -0.67
CA GLY A 143 -7.73 4.63 0.57
C GLY A 143 -6.95 4.44 1.87
N LYS A 144 -5.62 4.29 1.82
CA LYS A 144 -4.79 4.35 3.03
C LYS A 144 -4.42 5.78 3.35
N THR A 145 -4.22 6.06 4.63
CA THR A 145 -3.85 7.38 5.11
C THR A 145 -2.66 7.30 6.05
N LEU A 146 -1.85 8.36 6.03
CA LEU A 146 -0.88 8.69 7.07
C LEU A 146 -1.33 10.02 7.68
N GLU A 147 -1.52 10.05 8.99
CA GLU A 147 -1.99 11.25 9.72
C GLU A 147 -0.87 11.78 10.62
N LEU A 148 -0.70 13.11 10.60
CA LEU A 148 0.35 13.83 11.30
C LEU A 148 -0.25 15.03 12.01
N ASP A 149 -0.28 14.96 13.34
CA ASP A 149 -0.79 16.05 14.17
C ASP A 149 0.35 17.00 14.56
N PHE A 150 0.15 18.29 14.36
CA PHE A 150 1.09 19.33 14.76
C PHE A 150 0.39 20.58 15.29
N THR A 151 1.14 21.40 16.01
CA THR A 151 0.70 22.73 16.48
C THR A 151 1.64 23.78 15.92
N TYR A 152 1.08 24.84 15.35
CA TYR A 152 1.85 25.89 14.67
C TYR A 152 2.26 27.04 15.59
#